data_AF-A0A5B1QF77-F1
#
_entry.id   AF-A0A5B1QF77-F1
#
_cell.length_a   1.000
_cell.length_b   1.000
_cell.length_c   1.000
_cell.angle_alpha   90.00
_cell.angle_beta   90.00
_cell.angle_gamma   90.00
#
_symmetry.space_group_name_H-M   'P 1'
#
loop_
_entity.id
_entity.type
_entity.pdbx_description
1 polymer ?
#
loop_
_entity_poly.entity_id
_entity_poly.type
_entity_poly.pdbx_seq_one_letter_code
_entity_poly.pdbx_strand_id
1 'polypeptide(L)'
;MNLIVTKVYPIAFLEFFEENGKKRREGPRKEKEELLLQDQWMKRREKEQARLRSELEDKINIYEDWADRLERRSGSHFHPTEDDPQPNHIEDIFDELDGGKEFSVVTARISLTEAGWLARFIRDKIAQERAQIGEEIERDLKHVCPPRDVRSFRVLFMKDACSIRKPSQRTAEITVWDVMSLSFDEGKQAGNFAEGQRFLRMDETWRRLAHIPLYEKGLEMDPHQDSLRSQTNLYVAVIPFSCSVDSVVIIRLATECIR
;
A
#
# COMPACT_ATOMS: atom_id res chain seq x y z
N MET A 1 31.27 -17.24 4.64
CA MET A 1 32.10 -16.03 4.98
C MET A 1 31.77 -15.53 6.39
N ASN A 2 32.72 -15.05 7.18
CA ASN A 2 32.48 -14.52 8.53
C ASN A 2 32.70 -13.00 8.54
N LEU A 3 31.68 -12.22 8.85
CA LEU A 3 31.70 -10.76 8.76
C LEU A 3 31.56 -10.14 10.15
N ILE A 4 32.35 -9.10 10.44
CA ILE A 4 32.21 -8.28 11.66
C ILE A 4 31.81 -6.87 11.24
N VAL A 5 30.76 -6.35 11.85
CA VAL A 5 30.34 -4.96 11.68
C VAL A 5 31.40 -4.02 12.27
N THR A 6 31.93 -3.13 11.45
CA THR A 6 32.93 -2.12 11.87
C THR A 6 32.33 -0.74 12.05
N LYS A 7 31.29 -0.41 11.28
CA LYS A 7 30.59 0.88 11.39
C LYS A 7 29.13 0.72 11.02
N VAL A 8 28.25 1.40 11.75
CA VAL A 8 26.81 1.42 11.51
C VAL A 8 26.35 2.85 11.26
N TYR A 9 25.77 3.13 10.09
CA TYR A 9 25.14 4.42 9.83
C TYR A 9 23.69 4.43 10.32
N PRO A 10 23.10 5.62 10.58
CA PRO A 10 21.68 5.74 10.91
C PRO A 10 20.76 5.16 9.82
N ILE A 11 19.52 4.82 10.19
CA ILE A 11 18.49 4.43 9.20
C ILE A 11 18.17 5.65 8.34
N ALA A 12 18.03 5.40 7.05
CA ALA A 12 17.55 6.35 6.09
C ALA A 12 16.33 5.77 5.36
N PHE A 13 15.51 6.65 4.81
CA PHE A 13 14.28 6.29 4.12
C PHE A 13 14.34 6.79 2.67
N LEU A 14 13.87 5.95 1.74
CA LEU A 14 13.72 6.29 0.34
C LEU A 14 12.27 6.04 -0.07
N GLU A 15 11.69 7.03 -0.73
CA GLU A 15 10.35 6.94 -1.30
C GLU A 15 10.44 6.72 -2.80
N PHE A 16 9.67 5.78 -3.31
CA PHE A 16 9.55 5.46 -4.71
C PHE A 16 8.19 5.95 -5.22
N PHE A 17 8.19 6.57 -6.39
CA PHE A 17 6.96 6.95 -7.08
C PHE A 17 7.11 6.76 -8.57
N GLU A 18 6.00 6.45 -9.23
CA GLU A 18 5.94 6.25 -10.67
C GLU A 18 5.41 7.52 -11.33
N GLU A 19 6.25 8.16 -12.14
CA GLU A 19 5.90 9.36 -12.90
C GLU A 19 6.14 9.08 -14.39
N ASN A 20 5.07 9.10 -15.19
CA ASN A 20 5.12 8.83 -16.64
C ASN A 20 5.77 7.47 -17.01
N GLY A 21 5.49 6.42 -16.23
CA GLY A 21 6.06 5.08 -16.43
C GLY A 21 7.55 4.96 -16.07
N LYS A 22 8.15 6.01 -15.50
CA LYS A 22 9.51 5.98 -14.95
C LYS A 22 9.45 5.99 -13.43
N LYS A 23 10.09 5.01 -12.81
CA LYS A 23 10.28 4.98 -11.35
C LYS A 23 11.28 6.06 -10.96
N ARG A 24 10.81 7.05 -10.20
CA ARG A 24 11.66 8.04 -9.52
C ARG A 24 11.80 7.66 -8.06
N ARG A 25 12.87 8.18 -7.46
CA ARG A 25 13.19 8.02 -6.04
C ARG A 25 13.46 9.37 -5.43
N GLU A 26 12.98 9.57 -4.22
CA GLU A 26 13.26 10.76 -3.41
C GLU A 26 13.83 10.37 -2.06
N GLY A 27 14.76 11.20 -1.58
CA GLY A 27 15.57 10.97 -0.39
C GLY A 27 17.06 10.83 -0.74
N PRO A 28 17.88 10.30 0.18
CA PRO A 28 17.52 9.67 1.45
C PRO A 28 17.09 10.67 2.54
N ARG A 29 16.00 10.36 3.24
CA ARG A 29 15.48 11.16 4.37
C ARG A 29 15.89 10.58 5.72
N LYS A 30 15.99 11.42 6.73
CA LYS A 30 16.19 10.99 8.12
C LYS A 30 14.86 10.57 8.74
N GLU A 31 14.92 9.80 9.82
CA GLU A 31 13.74 9.32 10.57
C GLU A 31 12.78 10.45 10.97
N LYS A 32 13.30 11.58 11.48
CA LYS A 32 12.45 12.72 11.86
C LYS A 32 11.71 13.34 10.68
N GLU A 33 12.36 13.43 9.53
CA GLU A 33 11.75 14.00 8.31
C GLU A 33 10.70 13.05 7.75
N GLU A 34 10.99 11.75 7.73
CA GLU A 34 10.02 10.74 7.27
C GLU A 34 8.80 10.66 8.20
N LEU A 35 9.00 10.77 9.52
CA LEU A 35 7.88 10.81 10.47
C LEU A 35 6.95 12.01 10.24
N LEU A 36 7.51 13.18 9.92
CA LEU A 36 6.72 14.38 9.61
C LEU A 36 5.93 14.21 8.31
N LEU A 37 6.53 13.64 7.27
CA LEU A 37 5.84 13.37 6.01
C LEU A 37 4.76 12.30 6.16
N GLN A 38 5.04 11.26 6.96
CA GLN A 38 4.05 10.23 7.26
C GLN A 38 2.86 10.81 8.02
N ASP A 39 3.09 11.69 9.01
CA ASP A 39 2.01 12.38 9.73
C ASP A 39 1.20 13.30 8.79
N GLN A 40 1.86 14.04 7.90
CA GLN A 40 1.17 14.86 6.90
C GLN A 40 0.31 14.02 5.95
N TRP A 41 0.84 12.88 5.48
CA TRP A 41 0.09 11.96 4.62
C TRP A 41 -1.10 11.34 5.37
N MET A 42 -0.91 10.90 6.61
CA MET A 42 -1.97 10.37 7.46
C MET A 42 -3.08 11.40 7.68
N LYS A 43 -2.73 12.63 8.06
CA LYS A 43 -3.69 13.73 8.24
C LYS A 43 -4.47 14.03 6.97
N ARG A 44 -3.79 14.03 5.82
CA ARG A 44 -4.46 14.22 4.52
C ARG A 44 -5.43 13.07 4.22
N ARG A 45 -4.99 11.81 4.41
CA ARG A 45 -5.82 10.63 4.19
C ARG A 45 -7.04 10.61 5.09
N GLU A 46 -6.88 10.90 6.38
CA GLU A 46 -7.99 10.99 7.35
C GLU A 46 -8.99 12.07 6.98
N LYS A 47 -8.51 13.26 6.56
CA LYS A 47 -9.37 14.35 6.11
C LYS A 47 -10.19 13.95 4.88
N GLU A 48 -9.57 13.34 3.88
CA GLU A 48 -10.28 12.88 2.68
C GLU A 48 -11.24 11.74 2.98
N GLN A 49 -10.87 10.81 3.87
CA GLN A 49 -11.75 9.75 4.32
C GLN A 49 -13.01 10.30 5.01
N ALA A 50 -12.84 11.30 5.87
CA ALA A 50 -13.95 11.97 6.53
C ALA A 50 -14.85 12.70 5.53
N ARG A 51 -14.27 13.38 4.52
CA ARG A 51 -15.03 14.02 3.44
C ARG A 51 -15.86 13.02 2.65
N LEU A 52 -15.24 11.94 2.16
CA LEU A 52 -15.92 10.89 1.39
C LEU A 52 -17.04 10.22 2.18
N ARG A 53 -16.80 9.92 3.47
CA ARG A 53 -17.83 9.39 4.35
C ARG A 53 -19.01 10.36 4.48
N SER A 54 -18.74 11.65 4.71
CA SER A 54 -19.80 12.67 4.81
C SER A 54 -20.64 12.75 3.53
N GLU A 55 -20.01 12.73 2.36
CA GLU A 55 -20.70 12.79 1.07
C GLU A 55 -21.63 11.57 0.85
N LEU A 56 -21.18 10.38 1.21
CA LEU A 56 -21.98 9.16 1.14
C LEU A 56 -23.11 9.13 2.18
N GLU A 57 -22.85 9.62 3.40
CA GLU A 57 -23.87 9.78 4.44
C GLU A 57 -24.95 10.78 4.03
N ASP A 58 -24.58 11.92 3.45
CA ASP A 58 -25.51 12.91 2.92
C ASP A 58 -26.39 12.32 1.81
N LYS A 59 -25.81 11.52 0.91
CA LYS A 59 -26.55 10.80 -0.13
C LYS A 59 -27.54 9.80 0.47
N ILE A 60 -27.13 9.02 1.47
CA ILE A 60 -28.02 8.08 2.17
C ILE A 60 -29.16 8.83 2.89
N ASN A 61 -28.87 9.96 3.54
CA ASN A 61 -29.89 10.76 4.21
C ASN A 61 -30.95 11.29 3.23
N ILE A 62 -30.53 11.69 2.03
CA ILE A 62 -31.45 12.09 0.96
C ILE A 62 -32.35 10.91 0.56
N TYR A 63 -31.77 9.72 0.37
CA TYR A 63 -32.54 8.52 0.03
C TYR A 63 -33.51 8.12 1.15
N GLU A 64 -33.13 8.26 2.42
CA GLU A 64 -34.01 8.00 3.55
C GLU A 64 -35.21 8.96 3.56
N ASP A 65 -34.99 10.26 3.35
CA ASP A 65 -36.08 11.24 3.25
C ASP A 65 -37.01 10.96 2.05
N TRP A 66 -36.46 10.52 0.91
CA TRP A 66 -37.26 10.10 -0.24
C TRP A 66 -38.11 8.87 0.07
N ALA A 67 -37.51 7.81 0.65
CA ALA A 67 -38.21 6.59 1.02
C ALA A 67 -39.35 6.90 2.01
N ASP A 68 -39.07 7.68 3.05
CA ASP A 68 -40.04 8.13 4.05
C ASP A 68 -41.23 8.86 3.42
N ARG A 69 -40.98 9.78 2.48
CA ARG A 69 -42.04 10.55 1.79
C ARG A 69 -42.88 9.65 0.88
N LEU A 70 -42.25 8.71 0.19
CA LEU A 70 -42.92 7.77 -0.69
C LEU A 70 -43.77 6.76 0.09
N GLU A 71 -43.29 6.27 1.24
CA GLU A 71 -44.06 5.41 2.17
C GLU A 71 -45.29 6.13 2.71
N ARG A 72 -45.15 7.40 3.12
CA ARG A 72 -46.31 8.21 3.57
C ARG A 72 -47.33 8.40 2.44
N ARG A 73 -46.86 8.53 1.21
CA ARG A 73 -47.71 8.74 0.03
C ARG A 73 -48.46 7.48 -0.38
N SER A 74 -47.79 6.32 -0.42
CA SER A 74 -48.42 5.04 -0.80
C SER A 74 -49.53 4.64 0.19
N GLY A 75 -49.39 5.07 1.45
CA GLY A 75 -50.39 4.91 2.48
C GLY A 75 -50.56 3.46 2.94
N SER A 76 -51.55 3.21 3.79
CA SER A 76 -51.80 1.89 4.40
C SER A 76 -52.37 0.84 3.46
N HIS A 77 -52.43 1.10 2.15
CA HIS A 77 -52.95 0.12 1.18
C HIS A 77 -51.84 -0.63 0.45
N PHE A 78 -50.59 -0.18 0.58
CA PHE A 78 -49.44 -0.81 -0.03
C PHE A 78 -48.85 -1.88 0.89
N HIS A 79 -49.23 -3.14 0.65
CA HIS A 79 -48.71 -4.31 1.37
C HIS A 79 -48.32 -5.40 0.35
N PRO A 80 -47.26 -5.19 -0.43
CA PRO A 80 -46.78 -6.22 -1.34
C PRO A 80 -46.30 -7.43 -0.54
N THR A 81 -46.64 -8.61 -1.02
CA THR A 81 -46.06 -9.86 -0.54
C THR A 81 -44.66 -10.07 -1.12
N GLU A 82 -43.92 -11.06 -0.62
CA GLU A 82 -42.60 -11.39 -1.18
C GLU A 82 -42.69 -11.94 -2.61
N ASP A 83 -43.85 -12.49 -2.99
CA ASP A 83 -44.11 -13.07 -4.32
C ASP A 83 -44.52 -12.02 -5.37
N ASP A 84 -44.87 -10.81 -4.95
CA ASP A 84 -45.25 -9.75 -5.87
C ASP A 84 -43.99 -9.18 -6.57
N PRO A 85 -43.90 -9.24 -7.91
CA PRO A 85 -42.73 -8.73 -8.62
C PRO A 85 -42.73 -7.21 -8.65
N GLN A 86 -41.55 -6.62 -8.41
CA GLN A 86 -41.34 -5.19 -8.62
C GLN A 86 -41.59 -4.83 -10.10
N PRO A 87 -42.35 -3.75 -10.41
CA PRO A 87 -42.48 -3.29 -11.78
C PRO A 87 -41.13 -2.86 -12.38
N ASN A 88 -40.90 -3.21 -13.65
CA ASN A 88 -39.60 -3.02 -14.31
C ASN A 88 -39.16 -1.54 -14.42
N HIS A 89 -40.09 -0.60 -14.51
CA HIS A 89 -39.80 0.82 -14.71
C HIS A 89 -39.52 1.58 -13.40
N ILE A 90 -39.52 0.91 -12.24
CA ILE A 90 -39.19 1.53 -10.95
C ILE A 90 -37.72 1.98 -10.92
N GLU A 91 -36.83 1.22 -11.54
CA GLU A 91 -35.41 1.59 -11.67
C GLU A 91 -35.25 2.87 -12.50
N ASP A 92 -35.97 2.99 -13.62
CA ASP A 92 -35.95 4.21 -14.43
C ASP A 92 -36.41 5.44 -13.63
N ILE A 93 -37.45 5.29 -12.80
CA ILE A 93 -37.94 6.38 -11.94
C ILE A 93 -36.89 6.76 -10.88
N PHE A 94 -36.20 5.77 -10.32
CA PHE A 94 -35.11 6.03 -9.38
C PHE A 94 -33.95 6.77 -10.05
N ASP A 95 -33.51 6.33 -11.23
CA ASP A 95 -32.44 6.97 -11.99
C ASP A 95 -32.79 8.43 -12.35
N GLU A 96 -34.07 8.72 -12.60
CA GLU A 96 -34.53 10.09 -12.77
C GLU A 96 -34.34 10.95 -11.50
N LEU A 97 -34.62 10.40 -10.32
CA LEU A 97 -34.41 11.09 -9.04
C LEU A 97 -32.91 11.26 -8.75
N ASP A 98 -32.13 10.20 -8.92
CA ASP A 98 -30.69 10.21 -8.67
C ASP A 98 -29.95 11.13 -9.66
N GLY A 99 -30.46 11.24 -10.89
CA GLY A 99 -30.01 12.20 -11.91
C GLY A 99 -30.29 13.67 -11.58
N GLY A 100 -30.86 13.97 -10.40
CA GLY A 100 -31.04 15.33 -9.90
C GLY A 100 -32.36 15.98 -10.30
N LYS A 101 -33.35 15.23 -10.81
CA LYS A 101 -34.69 15.79 -11.00
C LYS A 101 -35.34 16.06 -9.64
N GLU A 102 -36.17 17.11 -9.59
CA GLU A 102 -36.85 17.47 -8.35
C GLU A 102 -37.85 16.37 -7.93
N PHE A 103 -37.78 15.97 -6.66
CA PHE A 103 -38.62 14.91 -6.08
C PHE A 103 -40.12 15.17 -6.32
N SER A 104 -40.57 16.43 -6.19
CA SER A 104 -41.97 16.82 -6.41
C SER A 104 -42.44 16.53 -7.85
N VAL A 105 -41.59 16.77 -8.84
CA VAL A 105 -41.88 16.61 -10.27
C VAL A 105 -41.98 15.15 -10.65
N VAL A 106 -41.04 14.33 -10.19
CA VAL A 106 -41.05 12.88 -10.46
C VAL A 106 -42.24 12.24 -9.75
N THR A 107 -42.44 12.55 -8.47
CA THR A 107 -43.54 11.96 -7.71
C THR A 107 -44.91 12.40 -8.21
N ALA A 108 -45.09 13.59 -8.78
CA ALA A 108 -46.38 14.00 -9.36
C ALA A 108 -46.88 13.05 -10.47
N ARG A 109 -45.99 12.30 -11.12
CA ARG A 109 -46.30 11.44 -12.27
C ARG A 109 -46.52 9.97 -11.92
N ILE A 110 -46.11 9.54 -10.73
CA ILE A 110 -46.21 8.14 -10.30
C ILE A 110 -47.50 7.87 -9.53
N SER A 111 -48.05 6.68 -9.70
CA SER A 111 -49.18 6.15 -8.94
C SER A 111 -48.80 5.85 -7.47
N LEU A 112 -49.82 5.66 -6.63
CA LEU A 112 -49.62 5.33 -5.21
C LEU A 112 -48.91 3.98 -5.02
N THR A 113 -49.21 3.00 -5.87
CA THR A 113 -48.58 1.68 -5.84
C THR A 113 -47.12 1.75 -6.28
N GLU A 114 -46.81 2.52 -7.34
CA GLU A 114 -45.43 2.74 -7.78
C GLU A 114 -44.62 3.48 -6.73
N ALA A 115 -45.22 4.45 -6.01
CA ALA A 115 -44.56 5.12 -4.90
C ALA A 115 -44.16 4.13 -3.80
N GLY A 116 -45.01 3.14 -3.49
CA GLY A 116 -44.69 2.08 -2.54
C GLY A 116 -43.54 1.18 -3.00
N TRP A 117 -43.57 0.75 -4.26
CA TRP A 117 -42.49 -0.06 -4.84
C TRP A 117 -41.17 0.68 -4.88
N LEU A 118 -41.19 1.95 -5.28
CA LEU A 118 -40.01 2.81 -5.30
C LEU A 118 -39.44 3.02 -3.90
N ALA A 119 -40.27 3.19 -2.88
CA ALA A 119 -39.79 3.30 -1.51
C ALA A 119 -39.04 2.04 -1.06
N ARG A 120 -39.62 0.85 -1.31
CA ARG A 120 -38.97 -0.44 -1.02
C ARG A 120 -37.65 -0.58 -1.76
N PHE A 121 -37.64 -0.26 -3.06
CA PHE A 121 -36.42 -0.27 -3.87
C PHE A 121 -35.34 0.65 -3.29
N ILE A 122 -35.70 1.88 -2.87
CA ILE A 122 -34.76 2.81 -2.25
C ILE A 122 -34.23 2.27 -0.90
N ARG A 123 -35.05 1.61 -0.09
CA ARG A 123 -34.60 0.98 1.17
C ARG A 123 -33.58 -0.14 0.90
N ASP A 124 -33.86 -0.98 -0.09
CA ASP A 124 -32.93 -2.04 -0.50
C ASP A 124 -31.63 -1.45 -1.04
N LYS A 125 -31.72 -0.36 -1.82
CA LYS A 125 -30.58 0.40 -2.32
C LYS A 125 -29.75 1.00 -1.18
N ILE A 126 -30.37 1.62 -0.17
CA ILE A 126 -29.67 2.14 1.03
C ILE A 126 -28.93 1.00 1.74
N ALA A 127 -29.56 -0.17 1.90
CA ALA A 127 -28.91 -1.32 2.53
C ALA A 127 -27.67 -1.79 1.74
N GLN A 128 -27.76 -1.83 0.41
CA GLN A 128 -26.63 -2.15 -0.46
C GLN A 128 -25.50 -1.11 -0.35
N GLU A 129 -25.83 0.18 -0.44
CA GLU A 129 -24.85 1.28 -0.34
C GLU A 129 -24.13 1.26 1.02
N ARG A 130 -24.87 1.02 2.12
CA ARG A 130 -24.27 0.85 3.46
C ARG A 130 -23.32 -0.33 3.55
N ALA A 131 -23.61 -1.43 2.85
CA ALA A 131 -22.72 -2.58 2.81
C ALA A 131 -21.44 -2.29 2.00
N GLN A 132 -21.53 -1.46 0.96
CA GLN A 132 -20.43 -1.16 0.04
C GLN A 132 -19.61 0.08 0.44
N ILE A 133 -20.11 0.93 1.35
CA ILE A 133 -19.51 2.21 1.74
C ILE A 133 -18.01 2.11 2.09
N GLY A 134 -17.61 1.02 2.77
CA GLY A 134 -16.22 0.81 3.16
C GLY A 134 -15.30 0.55 1.96
N GLU A 135 -15.78 -0.22 0.99
CA GLU A 135 -15.02 -0.55 -0.22
C GLU A 135 -14.93 0.64 -1.16
N GLU A 136 -16.00 1.42 -1.29
CA GLU A 136 -16.01 2.64 -2.11
C GLU A 136 -15.07 3.71 -1.55
N ILE A 137 -15.15 3.96 -0.23
CA ILE A 137 -14.22 4.88 0.44
C ILE A 137 -12.77 4.44 0.22
N GLU A 138 -12.46 3.16 0.41
CA GLU A 138 -11.08 2.67 0.23
C GLU A 138 -10.63 2.74 -1.25
N ARG A 139 -11.53 2.51 -2.19
CA ARG A 139 -11.27 2.65 -3.63
C ARG A 139 -10.92 4.10 -3.98
N ASP A 140 -11.74 5.05 -3.54
CA ASP A 140 -11.53 6.48 -3.81
C ASP A 140 -10.31 7.03 -3.08
N LEU A 141 -10.06 6.58 -1.84
CA LEU A 141 -8.86 6.93 -1.09
C LEU A 141 -7.58 6.51 -1.81
N LYS A 142 -7.55 5.34 -2.47
CA LYS A 142 -6.36 4.92 -3.25
C LYS A 142 -6.06 5.85 -4.41
N HIS A 143 -7.08 6.51 -4.98
CA HIS A 143 -6.89 7.47 -6.06
C HIS A 143 -6.48 8.85 -5.54
N VAL A 144 -7.13 9.34 -4.47
CA VAL A 144 -6.89 10.69 -3.93
C VAL A 144 -5.63 10.77 -3.05
N CYS A 145 -5.41 9.73 -2.26
CA CYS A 145 -4.30 9.59 -1.32
C CYS A 145 -3.63 8.21 -1.51
N PRO A 146 -2.91 8.00 -2.62
CA PRO A 146 -2.28 6.73 -2.90
C PRO A 146 -1.34 6.31 -1.76
N PRO A 147 -1.24 5.00 -1.47
CA PRO A 147 -0.24 4.48 -0.54
C PRO A 147 1.17 4.88 -0.96
N ARG A 148 1.99 5.30 0.00
CA ARG A 148 3.39 5.67 -0.24
C ARG A 148 4.26 4.41 -0.28
N ASP A 149 5.12 4.29 -1.29
CA ASP A 149 6.13 3.23 -1.37
C ASP A 149 7.43 3.72 -0.72
N VAL A 150 7.49 3.63 0.60
CA VAL A 150 8.66 4.05 1.39
C VAL A 150 9.39 2.82 1.91
N ARG A 151 10.69 2.76 1.63
CA ARG A 151 11.57 1.70 2.15
C ARG A 151 12.62 2.28 3.09
N SER A 152 12.79 1.59 4.21
CA SER A 152 13.88 1.87 5.15
C SER A 152 15.14 1.14 4.70
N PHE A 153 16.30 1.76 4.89
CA PHE A 153 17.57 1.09 4.65
C PHE A 153 18.64 1.59 5.61
N ARG A 154 19.72 0.82 5.74
CA ARG A 154 20.86 1.17 6.57
C ARG A 154 22.14 0.71 5.92
N VAL A 155 23.16 1.55 5.97
CA VAL A 155 24.49 1.23 5.44
C VAL A 155 25.38 0.74 6.58
N LEU A 156 25.98 -0.42 6.38
CA LEU A 156 26.90 -1.07 7.32
C LEU A 156 28.26 -1.21 6.65
N PHE A 157 29.32 -0.94 7.39
CA PHE A 157 30.67 -1.33 6.98
C PHE A 157 31.01 -2.62 7.72
N MET A 158 31.49 -3.62 7.00
CA MET A 158 31.88 -4.90 7.57
C MET A 158 33.27 -5.31 7.10
N LYS A 159 34.00 -6.04 7.93
CA LYS A 159 35.28 -6.67 7.56
C LYS A 159 35.21 -8.18 7.74
N ASP A 160 36.00 -8.91 6.97
CA ASP A 160 36.16 -10.34 7.19
C ASP A 160 36.82 -10.59 8.56
N ALA A 161 36.22 -11.50 9.35
CA ALA A 161 36.74 -11.93 10.65
C ALA A 161 37.96 -12.86 10.50
N CYS A 162 38.09 -13.55 9.37
CA CYS A 162 39.05 -14.62 9.16
C CYS A 162 40.34 -14.11 8.50
N SER A 163 41.24 -13.49 9.27
CA SER A 163 42.58 -13.13 8.78
C SER A 163 43.65 -14.14 9.21
N ILE A 164 43.57 -15.39 8.77
CA ILE A 164 44.49 -16.46 9.23
C ILE A 164 45.93 -16.29 8.68
N ARG A 165 46.13 -15.58 7.55
CA ARG A 165 47.48 -15.46 6.94
C ARG A 165 47.95 -14.05 6.60
N LYS A 166 47.06 -13.04 6.58
CA LYS A 166 47.35 -11.60 6.43
C LYS A 166 46.09 -10.84 6.85
N PRO A 167 46.18 -9.68 7.53
CA PRO A 167 45.00 -8.84 7.76
C PRO A 167 44.47 -8.40 6.40
N SER A 168 43.39 -9.03 5.93
CA SER A 168 42.69 -8.52 4.76
C SER A 168 42.05 -7.21 5.17
N GLN A 169 42.61 -6.09 4.71
CA GLN A 169 41.99 -4.76 4.84
C GLN A 169 40.71 -4.62 3.99
N ARG A 170 40.11 -5.74 3.56
CA ARG A 170 38.90 -5.77 2.76
C ARG A 170 37.74 -5.37 3.65
N THR A 171 37.31 -4.13 3.47
CA THR A 171 36.09 -3.59 4.04
C THR A 171 35.02 -3.64 2.96
N ALA A 172 33.84 -4.12 3.31
CA ALA A 172 32.68 -4.13 2.44
C ALA A 172 31.65 -3.13 2.97
N GLU A 173 31.08 -2.34 2.07
CA GLU A 173 29.87 -1.57 2.33
C GLU A 173 28.65 -2.45 2.02
N ILE A 174 27.72 -2.56 2.96
CA ILE A 174 26.51 -3.37 2.82
C ILE A 174 25.31 -2.49 3.09
N THR A 175 24.46 -2.35 2.08
CA THR A 175 23.14 -1.70 2.21
C THR A 175 22.10 -2.74 2.58
N VAL A 176 21.60 -2.70 3.80
CA VAL A 176 20.48 -3.52 4.23
C VAL A 176 19.19 -2.76 3.93
N TRP A 177 18.27 -3.38 3.21
CA TRP A 177 16.94 -2.84 2.93
C TRP A 177 15.91 -3.39 3.91
N ASP A 178 14.81 -2.66 4.06
CA ASP A 178 13.69 -2.93 4.96
C ASP A 178 14.15 -3.22 6.39
N VAL A 179 15.10 -2.41 6.86
CA VAL A 179 15.77 -2.60 8.15
C VAL A 179 14.78 -2.63 9.32
N MET A 180 13.69 -1.88 9.21
CA MET A 180 12.63 -1.83 10.23
C MET A 180 11.80 -3.12 10.33
N SER A 181 11.82 -4.02 9.34
CA SER A 181 11.15 -5.33 9.42
C SER A 181 12.09 -6.44 9.92
N LEU A 182 13.39 -6.17 10.04
CA LEU A 182 14.38 -7.17 10.46
C LEU A 182 14.57 -7.18 11.97
N SER A 183 14.29 -8.29 12.64
CA SER A 183 14.61 -8.51 14.05
C SER A 183 15.55 -9.71 14.20
N PHE A 184 16.70 -9.51 14.84
CA PHE A 184 17.72 -10.55 15.00
C PHE A 184 17.64 -11.29 16.34
N ASP A 185 17.21 -10.60 17.39
CA ASP A 185 17.17 -11.14 18.75
C ASP A 185 15.79 -10.88 19.37
N GLU A 186 15.26 -11.88 20.09
CA GLU A 186 14.04 -11.72 20.89
C GLU A 186 14.23 -10.59 21.92
N GLY A 187 13.46 -9.51 21.75
CA GLY A 187 13.47 -8.35 22.66
C GLY A 187 14.33 -7.15 22.23
N LYS A 188 15.05 -7.21 21.10
CA LYS A 188 15.71 -6.02 20.54
C LYS A 188 14.80 -5.30 19.55
N GLN A 189 14.93 -3.97 19.50
CA GLN A 189 14.24 -3.15 18.48
C GLN A 189 14.60 -3.62 17.07
N ALA A 190 13.61 -3.63 16.19
CA ALA A 190 13.82 -3.98 14.80
C ALA A 190 14.87 -3.07 14.16
N GLY A 191 15.70 -3.65 13.31
CA GLY A 191 16.79 -2.97 12.62
C GLY A 191 18.01 -2.69 13.48
N ASN A 192 18.12 -3.25 14.69
CA ASN A 192 19.30 -3.02 15.52
C ASN A 192 20.53 -3.78 14.97
N PHE A 193 21.57 -3.01 14.62
CA PHE A 193 22.88 -3.52 14.26
C PHE A 193 23.89 -2.84 15.18
N ALA A 194 24.76 -3.63 15.81
CA ALA A 194 25.80 -3.11 16.70
C ALA A 194 27.19 -3.29 16.09
N GLU A 195 28.08 -2.33 16.31
CA GLU A 195 29.50 -2.50 15.99
C GLU A 195 30.07 -3.69 16.79
N GLY A 196 30.91 -4.49 16.14
CA GLY A 196 31.45 -5.73 16.70
C GLY A 196 30.53 -6.95 16.57
N GLN A 197 29.26 -6.78 16.19
CA GLN A 197 28.35 -7.89 15.90
C GLN A 197 28.90 -8.72 14.74
N ARG A 198 28.81 -10.04 14.87
CA ARG A 198 29.33 -11.00 13.89
C ARG A 198 28.20 -11.69 13.14
N PHE A 199 28.36 -11.83 11.84
CA PHE A 199 27.41 -12.51 10.98
C PHE A 199 28.14 -13.59 10.20
N LEU A 200 27.58 -14.81 10.23
CA LEU A 200 28.04 -15.91 9.42
C LEU A 200 27.19 -15.94 8.15
N ARG A 201 27.83 -15.70 7.01
CA ARG A 201 27.25 -16.08 5.72
C ARG A 201 27.30 -17.60 5.63
N MET A 202 26.14 -18.22 5.77
CA MET A 202 25.91 -19.62 5.40
C MET A 202 26.15 -19.75 3.89
N ASP A 203 27.25 -20.40 3.49
CA ASP A 203 27.42 -20.86 2.11
C ASP A 203 26.97 -22.32 2.06
N GLU A 204 25.84 -22.60 1.37
CA GLU A 204 25.61 -23.74 0.46
C GLU A 204 24.10 -23.97 0.19
N THR A 205 23.77 -24.24 -1.08
CA THR A 205 22.48 -24.77 -1.61
C THR A 205 21.28 -23.87 -1.98
N TRP A 206 21.42 -22.55 -2.16
CA TRP A 206 20.29 -21.73 -2.68
C TRP A 206 19.93 -21.91 -4.17
N ARG A 207 20.75 -22.60 -4.97
CA ARG A 207 20.43 -22.87 -6.40
C ARG A 207 19.21 -23.78 -6.62
N ARG A 208 18.68 -24.46 -5.59
CA ARG A 208 17.56 -25.42 -5.75
C ARG A 208 16.20 -24.93 -5.25
N LEU A 209 16.12 -23.80 -4.53
CA LEU A 209 14.86 -23.31 -3.94
C LEU A 209 14.36 -21.97 -4.51
N ALA A 210 15.08 -21.36 -5.45
CA ALA A 210 14.60 -20.18 -6.18
C ALA A 210 13.83 -20.58 -7.45
N HIS A 211 12.77 -21.38 -7.30
CA HIS A 211 11.61 -21.34 -8.20
C HIS A 211 10.47 -20.64 -7.46
N ILE A 212 10.76 -19.45 -6.94
CA ILE A 212 9.73 -18.46 -6.65
C ILE A 212 9.80 -17.52 -7.85
N PRO A 213 8.73 -17.38 -8.65
CA PRO A 213 8.75 -16.44 -9.77
C PRO A 213 8.89 -15.04 -9.18
N LEU A 214 10.12 -14.53 -9.21
CA LEU A 214 10.35 -13.09 -9.09
C LEU A 214 9.56 -12.48 -10.24
N TYR A 215 8.61 -11.61 -9.90
CA TYR A 215 7.98 -10.73 -10.87
C TYR A 215 9.08 -10.00 -11.64
N GLU A 216 9.37 -10.46 -12.86
CA GLU A 216 10.10 -9.70 -13.86
C GLU A 216 9.24 -8.50 -14.24
N LYS A 217 9.40 -7.40 -13.52
CA LYS A 217 9.08 -6.07 -14.05
C LYS A 217 10.34 -5.22 -14.02
N GLY A 218 11.06 -5.31 -15.15
CA GLY A 218 11.84 -4.24 -15.77
C GLY A 218 12.56 -3.28 -14.81
N LEU A 219 13.72 -3.70 -14.33
CA LEU A 219 14.81 -2.79 -13.99
C LEU A 219 15.75 -2.74 -15.20
N GLU A 220 15.31 -2.14 -16.30
CA GLU A 220 16.24 -1.62 -17.30
C GLU A 220 16.92 -0.39 -16.68
N MET A 221 18.16 -0.60 -16.23
CA MET A 221 19.06 0.49 -15.88
C MET A 221 19.58 1.13 -17.18
N ASP A 222 19.44 2.44 -17.28
CA ASP A 222 19.90 3.29 -18.37
C ASP A 222 21.40 3.06 -18.68
N PRO A 223 21.80 2.72 -19.93
CA PRO A 223 23.19 2.36 -20.26
C PRO A 223 24.18 3.54 -20.32
N HIS A 224 23.74 4.77 -20.06
CA HIS A 224 24.57 5.97 -20.31
C HIS A 224 25.55 6.38 -19.20
N GLN A 225 25.85 5.51 -18.23
CA GLN A 225 26.88 5.76 -17.20
C GLN A 225 28.04 4.74 -17.17
N ASP A 226 28.32 4.05 -18.28
CA ASP A 226 29.53 3.23 -18.43
C ASP A 226 30.67 4.01 -19.10
N SER A 227 31.40 4.80 -18.30
CA SER A 227 32.81 5.03 -18.57
C SER A 227 33.54 5.07 -17.23
N LEU A 228 34.52 4.17 -17.07
CA LEU A 228 35.28 3.84 -15.85
C LEU A 228 34.65 2.78 -14.94
N ARG A 229 34.59 1.53 -15.43
CA ARG A 229 34.50 0.35 -14.55
C ARG A 229 35.69 -0.58 -14.75
N SER A 230 36.57 -0.56 -13.76
CA SER A 230 37.28 -1.76 -13.30
C SER A 230 36.24 -2.87 -13.06
N GLN A 231 36.56 -4.10 -13.47
CA GLN A 231 35.70 -5.27 -13.34
C GLN A 231 35.34 -5.54 -11.86
N THR A 232 34.25 -4.95 -11.39
CA THR A 232 33.60 -5.32 -10.12
C THR A 232 32.57 -6.42 -10.39
N ASN A 233 32.83 -7.62 -9.89
CA ASN A 233 31.84 -8.69 -9.84
C ASN A 233 30.73 -8.30 -8.85
N LEU A 234 29.54 -7.99 -9.38
CA LEU A 234 28.37 -7.68 -8.57
C LEU A 234 27.76 -8.99 -8.06
N TYR A 235 27.98 -9.32 -6.79
CA TYR A 235 27.28 -10.43 -6.15
C TYR A 235 26.08 -9.89 -5.40
N VAL A 236 24.87 -10.14 -5.90
CA VAL A 236 23.61 -9.92 -5.18
C VAL A 236 23.37 -11.16 -4.33
N ALA A 237 23.49 -11.06 -3.01
CA ALA A 237 23.10 -12.14 -2.11
C ALA A 237 21.78 -11.78 -1.45
N VAL A 238 20.70 -12.47 -1.85
CA VAL A 238 19.42 -12.49 -1.14
C VAL A 238 19.57 -13.47 0.03
N ILE A 239 19.38 -13.01 1.26
CA ILE A 239 19.36 -13.87 2.45
C ILE A 239 17.90 -14.04 2.87
N PRO A 240 17.28 -15.22 2.68
CA PRO A 240 15.95 -15.49 3.23
C PRO A 240 16.10 -15.71 4.74
N PHE A 241 15.41 -14.89 5.54
CA PHE A 241 15.25 -15.16 6.97
C PHE A 241 13.96 -15.94 7.19
N SER A 242 14.01 -16.94 8.06
CA SER A 242 12.95 -17.92 8.32
C SER A 242 11.69 -17.38 9.02
N CYS A 243 11.46 -16.07 9.04
CA CYS A 243 10.32 -15.47 9.77
C CYS A 243 9.48 -14.45 8.98
N SER A 244 9.82 -14.12 7.73
CA SER A 244 8.93 -13.33 6.84
C SER A 244 9.38 -13.48 5.39
N VAL A 245 8.45 -13.81 4.50
CA VAL A 245 8.73 -14.18 3.09
C VAL A 245 9.15 -12.96 2.23
N ASP A 246 9.05 -11.73 2.77
CA ASP A 246 9.19 -10.49 1.98
C ASP A 246 10.47 -9.70 2.24
N SER A 247 11.37 -10.15 3.12
CA SER A 247 12.57 -9.38 3.47
C SER A 247 13.78 -9.76 2.60
N VAL A 248 14.12 -8.90 1.62
CA VAL A 248 15.29 -9.08 0.73
C VAL A 248 16.45 -8.23 1.22
N VAL A 249 17.47 -8.84 1.81
CA VAL A 249 18.76 -8.19 2.03
C VAL A 249 19.51 -8.16 0.69
N ILE A 250 19.90 -6.99 0.19
CA ILE A 250 20.74 -6.86 -1.01
C ILE A 250 22.15 -6.50 -0.59
N ILE A 251 23.03 -7.49 -0.52
CA ILE A 251 24.45 -7.23 -0.29
C ILE A 251 25.06 -6.75 -1.61
N ARG A 252 25.60 -5.53 -1.68
CA ARG A 252 26.49 -5.09 -2.76
C ARG A 252 27.93 -5.19 -2.28
N LEU A 253 28.66 -6.20 -2.72
CA LEU A 253 30.10 -6.27 -2.46
C LEU A 253 30.86 -5.46 -3.51
N ALA A 254 31.26 -4.23 -3.19
CA ALA A 254 32.29 -3.54 -3.95
C ALA A 254 33.65 -4.05 -3.49
N THR A 255 34.27 -4.94 -4.26
CA THR A 255 35.67 -5.29 -4.06
C THR A 255 36.54 -4.31 -4.83
N GLU A 256 36.96 -3.22 -4.18
CA GLU A 256 38.11 -2.46 -4.68
C GLU A 256 39.38 -3.27 -4.36
N CYS A 257 39.89 -3.96 -5.38
CA CYS A 257 41.29 -4.37 -5.39
C CYS A 257 42.13 -3.11 -5.65
N ILE A 258 42.46 -2.38 -4.60
CA ILE A 258 43.57 -1.43 -4.65
C ILE A 258 44.83 -2.29 -4.86
N ARG A 259 45.40 -2.22 -6.08
CA ARG A 259 46.69 -2.83 -6.41
C ARG A 259 47.84 -1.95 -5.96
#